data_AF-A0A9E5ND04-F1
#
_entry.id   AF-A0A9E5ND04-F1
#
_cell.length_a   1.000
_cell.length_b   1.000
_cell.length_c   1.000
_cell.angle_alpha   90.00
_cell.angle_beta   90.00
_cell.angle_gamma   90.00
#
_symmetry.space_group_name_H-M   'P 1'
#
loop_
_entity.id
_entity.type
_entity.pdbx_description
1 polymer ?
#
loop_
_entity_poly.entity_id
_entity_poly.type
_entity_poly.pdbx_seq_one_letter_code
_entity_poly.pdbx_strand_id
1 'polypeptide(L)'
;MASDRIQNLKDILLDALAEGESETADFKREGYALDTERRKACFVKDILALNNSVQGPGRHCYIFIGVERDLQGGDQHTFVGVADHPDDASLQNLVGDWTRCPPPFNYIAFTHQGVSLGAYELKGGIHIPCVANKTVGNILCQGVVYVRHGSRNDVATPEEIHAIVERRKLWDPSQATTPPRAVEYNLSPAEEDLLIAASADAAKGEIHILKTDQTGPWVRTGRTNYIDENDPSIALIFLDALERLVDSGYARSESQRGTLFRLRGVGFQLGRQIREQRRVLREAAEVWDRTPKDEAVLNYIVQNSADSLKRGFSGDVLTTALRMSYEEINDSVDILKRLGYLDTDDRIGTTPYRFGEAYATVDGFLAARHVLGYDLSQDVRVVAAAIVSLDNAGGPALQETTRLTLARVYWAVKYLEREGLIEPHWGIGMAFSVRATAELRRYVSKCQK
;
A
#
# COMPACT_ATOMS: atom_id res chain seq x y z
N MET A 1 14.42 -13.05 27.04
CA MET A 1 13.69 -12.26 26.00
C MET A 1 13.12 -13.16 24.89
N ALA A 2 13.91 -13.83 24.04
CA ALA A 2 13.34 -14.73 23.01
C ALA A 2 12.70 -16.01 23.59
N SER A 3 13.32 -16.60 24.61
CA SER A 3 12.82 -17.82 25.29
C SER A 3 11.49 -17.59 26.02
N ASP A 4 11.33 -16.44 26.68
CA ASP A 4 10.10 -16.10 27.43
C ASP A 4 8.91 -15.88 26.49
N ARG A 5 9.17 -15.38 25.28
CA ARG A 5 8.15 -15.10 24.26
C ARG A 5 7.63 -16.39 23.62
N ILE A 6 8.50 -17.38 23.38
CA ILE A 6 8.11 -18.69 22.85
C ILE A 6 7.28 -19.45 23.87
N GLN A 7 7.65 -19.37 25.16
CA GLN A 7 6.89 -20.02 26.22
C GLN A 7 5.48 -19.42 26.36
N ASN A 8 5.36 -18.08 26.34
CA ASN A 8 4.08 -17.39 26.42
C ASN A 8 3.13 -17.76 25.24
N LEU A 9 3.65 -17.84 24.01
CA LEU A 9 2.85 -18.24 22.85
C LEU A 9 2.36 -19.69 22.97
N LYS A 10 3.19 -20.58 23.51
CA LYS A 10 2.81 -21.97 23.75
C LYS A 10 1.68 -22.05 24.79
N ASP A 11 1.77 -21.29 25.87
CA ASP A 11 0.75 -21.30 26.92
C ASP A 11 -0.61 -20.80 26.38
N ILE A 12 -0.62 -19.72 25.59
CA ILE A 12 -1.83 -19.22 24.91
C ILE A 12 -2.46 -20.29 23.99
N LEU A 13 -1.63 -20.98 23.20
CA LEU A 13 -2.12 -22.04 22.32
C LEU A 13 -2.73 -23.20 23.11
N LEU A 14 -2.16 -23.55 24.26
CA LEU A 14 -2.67 -24.63 25.11
C LEU A 14 -3.98 -24.25 25.80
N ASP A 15 -4.12 -23.00 26.24
CA ASP A 15 -5.37 -22.49 26.82
C ASP A 15 -6.50 -22.53 25.78
N ALA A 16 -6.24 -22.04 24.56
CA ALA A 16 -7.19 -22.10 23.46
C ALA A 16 -7.53 -23.55 23.04
N LEU A 17 -6.58 -24.48 23.18
CA LEU A 17 -6.80 -25.91 22.92
C LEU A 17 -7.68 -26.55 24.01
N ALA A 18 -7.62 -26.06 25.24
CA ALA A 18 -8.44 -26.54 26.37
C ALA A 18 -9.89 -25.99 26.33
N GLU A 19 -10.12 -24.81 25.75
CA GLU A 19 -11.47 -24.22 25.61
C GLU A 19 -12.39 -25.01 24.66
N GLY A 20 -11.85 -25.86 23.80
CA GLY A 20 -12.61 -26.66 22.84
C GLY A 20 -13.15 -25.86 21.66
N GLU A 21 -14.01 -26.47 20.83
CA GLU A 21 -14.52 -25.81 19.61
C GLU A 21 -15.45 -24.67 19.97
N SER A 22 -15.16 -23.52 19.37
CA SER A 22 -15.88 -22.28 19.62
C SER A 22 -15.99 -21.49 18.31
N GLU A 23 -16.53 -20.29 18.40
CA GLU A 23 -16.50 -19.35 17.27
C GLU A 23 -15.07 -18.86 16.93
N THR A 24 -14.11 -19.07 17.85
CA THR A 24 -12.71 -18.64 17.73
C THR A 24 -11.73 -19.78 17.51
N ALA A 25 -12.15 -21.05 17.64
CA ALA A 25 -11.30 -22.21 17.47
C ALA A 25 -11.96 -23.30 16.60
N ASP A 26 -11.27 -23.73 15.56
CA ASP A 26 -11.64 -24.87 14.70
C ASP A 26 -10.62 -26.01 14.84
N PHE A 27 -11.09 -27.25 14.82
CA PHE A 27 -10.23 -28.43 15.00
C PHE A 27 -10.31 -29.32 13.78
N LYS A 28 -9.16 -29.61 13.18
CA LYS A 28 -9.02 -30.56 12.08
C LYS A 28 -8.08 -31.69 12.49
N ARG A 29 -8.54 -32.91 12.21
CA ARG A 29 -7.73 -34.12 12.41
C ARG A 29 -6.47 -34.12 11.56
N GLU A 30 -6.58 -33.75 10.29
CA GLU A 30 -5.48 -33.74 9.32
C GLU A 30 -5.24 -32.32 8.79
N GLY A 31 -4.02 -32.06 8.32
CA GLY A 31 -3.68 -30.81 7.65
C GLY A 31 -4.37 -30.66 6.30
N TYR A 32 -4.46 -29.42 5.82
CA TYR A 32 -4.97 -29.15 4.49
C TYR A 32 -4.00 -29.68 3.43
N ALA A 33 -4.41 -30.69 2.67
CA ALA A 33 -3.68 -31.11 1.48
C ALA A 33 -3.91 -30.08 0.36
N LEU A 34 -2.96 -29.15 0.18
CA LEU A 34 -3.07 -28.04 -0.80
C LEU A 34 -2.67 -28.44 -2.23
N ASP A 35 -2.90 -29.70 -2.60
CA ASP A 35 -2.52 -30.30 -3.88
C ASP A 35 -3.51 -29.97 -5.02
N THR A 36 -4.77 -29.73 -4.68
CA THR A 36 -5.85 -29.47 -5.64
C THR A 36 -6.48 -28.10 -5.42
N GLU A 37 -6.97 -27.45 -6.50
CA GLU A 37 -7.68 -26.17 -6.37
C GLU A 37 -8.89 -26.27 -5.44
N ARG A 38 -9.59 -27.41 -5.47
CA ARG A 38 -10.74 -27.68 -4.59
C ARG A 38 -10.35 -27.59 -3.11
N ARG A 39 -9.24 -28.21 -2.71
CA ARG A 39 -8.78 -28.21 -1.32
C ARG A 39 -8.18 -26.86 -0.91
N LYS A 40 -7.47 -26.18 -1.83
CA LYS A 40 -7.05 -24.78 -1.64
C LYS A 40 -8.25 -23.86 -1.39
N ALA A 41 -9.34 -24.05 -2.13
CA ALA A 41 -10.57 -23.29 -1.95
C ALA A 41 -11.21 -23.53 -0.58
N CYS A 42 -11.23 -24.77 -0.09
CA CYS A 42 -11.71 -25.08 1.26
C CYS A 42 -10.87 -24.37 2.33
N PHE A 43 -9.54 -24.42 2.21
CA PHE A 43 -8.64 -23.73 3.14
C PHE A 43 -8.89 -22.23 3.17
N VAL A 44 -8.92 -21.57 2.01
CA VAL A 44 -9.16 -20.13 1.91
C VAL A 44 -10.55 -19.77 2.46
N LYS A 45 -11.58 -20.58 2.19
CA LYS A 45 -12.93 -20.38 2.73
C LYS A 45 -12.92 -20.43 4.27
N ASP A 46 -12.24 -21.40 4.86
CA ASP A 46 -12.20 -21.56 6.32
C ASP A 46 -11.48 -20.37 6.99
N ILE A 47 -10.38 -19.88 6.40
CA ILE A 47 -9.67 -18.67 6.85
C ILE A 47 -10.58 -17.43 6.77
N LEU A 48 -11.27 -17.23 5.64
CA LEU A 48 -12.18 -16.09 5.45
C LEU A 48 -13.35 -16.12 6.44
N ALA A 49 -13.99 -17.28 6.59
CA ALA A 49 -15.13 -17.47 7.48
C ALA A 49 -14.76 -17.20 8.93
N LEU A 50 -13.62 -17.72 9.37
CA LEU A 50 -13.13 -17.52 10.74
C LEU A 50 -12.79 -16.04 10.99
N ASN A 51 -12.04 -15.39 10.09
CA ASN A 51 -11.67 -13.98 10.23
C ASN A 51 -12.88 -13.03 10.28
N ASN A 52 -13.91 -13.28 9.46
CA ASN A 52 -15.09 -12.43 9.40
C ASN A 52 -16.05 -12.62 10.60
N SER A 53 -15.97 -13.77 11.28
CA SER A 53 -16.79 -14.05 12.47
C SER A 53 -16.22 -13.48 13.76
N VAL A 54 -14.91 -13.22 13.84
CA VAL A 54 -14.28 -12.78 15.09
C VAL A 54 -14.92 -11.52 15.64
N GLN A 55 -15.38 -11.59 16.89
CA GLN A 55 -15.96 -10.44 17.58
C GLN A 55 -14.88 -9.63 18.26
N GLY A 56 -14.40 -8.64 17.53
CA GLY A 56 -13.60 -7.59 18.08
C GLY A 56 -12.10 -7.74 17.83
N PRO A 57 -11.40 -6.62 17.95
CA PRO A 57 -9.99 -6.48 17.66
C PRO A 57 -9.08 -7.20 18.66
N GLY A 58 -7.92 -7.66 18.19
CA GLY A 58 -6.89 -8.26 19.05
C GLY A 58 -7.27 -9.63 19.62
N ARG A 59 -8.44 -10.17 19.26
CA ARG A 59 -8.79 -11.56 19.54
C ARG A 59 -8.09 -12.47 18.55
N HIS A 60 -7.44 -13.48 19.09
CA HIS A 60 -6.80 -14.52 18.31
C HIS A 60 -7.83 -15.61 18.01
N CYS A 61 -7.77 -16.14 16.80
CA CYS A 61 -8.56 -17.29 16.40
C CYS A 61 -7.65 -18.36 15.82
N TYR A 62 -8.01 -19.62 16.05
CA TYR A 62 -7.13 -20.73 15.79
C TYR A 62 -7.81 -21.78 14.92
N ILE A 63 -7.07 -22.33 13.97
CA ILE A 63 -7.41 -23.63 13.35
C ILE A 63 -6.33 -24.62 13.78
N PHE A 64 -6.66 -25.50 14.71
CA PHE A 64 -5.77 -26.56 15.19
C PHE A 64 -5.78 -27.75 14.26
N ILE A 65 -4.59 -28.27 13.98
CA ILE A 65 -4.34 -29.40 13.09
C ILE A 65 -3.66 -30.52 13.87
N GLY A 66 -4.06 -31.76 13.60
CA GLY A 66 -3.57 -32.94 14.32
C GLY A 66 -4.40 -33.24 15.55
N VAL A 67 -5.61 -32.68 15.65
CA VAL A 67 -6.52 -32.84 16.79
C VAL A 67 -7.82 -33.46 16.30
N GLU A 68 -8.15 -34.63 16.82
CA GLU A 68 -9.44 -35.29 16.63
C GLU A 68 -10.31 -35.03 17.84
N ARG A 69 -11.56 -34.65 17.59
CA ARG A 69 -12.55 -34.49 18.64
C ARG A 69 -13.03 -35.87 19.08
N ASP A 70 -13.10 -36.08 20.39
CA ASP A 70 -13.84 -37.22 20.92
C ASP A 70 -15.35 -36.94 20.81
N LEU A 71 -16.06 -37.74 20.01
CA LEU A 71 -17.50 -37.63 19.79
C LEU A 71 -18.31 -38.28 20.92
N GLN A 72 -17.65 -38.93 21.90
CA GLN A 72 -18.31 -39.68 22.97
C GLN A 72 -18.47 -38.92 24.30
N GLY A 73 -18.34 -37.59 24.29
CA GLY A 73 -18.73 -36.74 25.44
C GLY A 73 -17.72 -36.69 26.59
N GLY A 74 -16.43 -36.99 26.34
CA GLY A 74 -15.34 -36.69 27.25
C GLY A 74 -14.66 -35.36 26.88
N ASP A 75 -14.31 -34.54 27.88
CA ASP A 75 -13.62 -33.24 27.74
C ASP A 75 -12.15 -33.35 27.23
N GLN A 76 -11.76 -34.45 26.58
CA GLN A 76 -10.37 -34.69 26.16
C GLN A 76 -10.23 -34.83 24.64
N HIS A 77 -9.38 -33.97 24.09
CA HIS A 77 -8.96 -34.03 22.69
C HIS A 77 -8.05 -35.24 22.44
N THR A 78 -8.25 -35.93 21.32
CA THR A 78 -7.33 -36.97 20.87
C THR A 78 -6.29 -36.36 19.93
N PHE A 79 -5.02 -36.45 20.29
CA PHE A 79 -3.91 -35.91 19.50
C PHE A 79 -3.42 -36.94 18.49
N VAL A 80 -3.74 -36.73 17.22
CA VAL A 80 -3.36 -37.62 16.10
C VAL A 80 -1.98 -37.24 15.54
N GLY A 81 -1.65 -35.96 15.62
CA GLY A 81 -0.37 -35.43 15.17
C GLY A 81 -0.30 -35.12 13.67
N VAL A 82 0.72 -34.35 13.30
CA VAL A 82 1.00 -33.89 11.94
C VAL A 82 2.41 -34.33 11.57
N ALA A 83 2.54 -35.06 10.46
CA ALA A 83 3.84 -35.51 9.95
C ALA A 83 4.59 -34.39 9.22
N ASP A 84 3.87 -33.64 8.38
CA ASP A 84 4.43 -32.60 7.52
C ASP A 84 3.77 -31.25 7.80
N HIS A 85 4.60 -30.26 8.14
CA HIS A 85 4.16 -28.89 8.38
C HIS A 85 4.30 -28.07 7.09
N PRO A 86 3.26 -27.34 6.65
CA PRO A 86 3.33 -26.47 5.47
C PRO A 86 4.26 -25.28 5.70
N ASP A 87 4.85 -24.80 4.62
CA ASP A 87 5.61 -23.54 4.59
C ASP A 87 4.66 -22.34 4.70
N ASP A 88 4.88 -21.48 5.69
CA ASP A 88 4.03 -20.31 5.96
C ASP A 88 3.99 -19.35 4.77
N ALA A 89 5.13 -19.08 4.12
CA ALA A 89 5.18 -18.17 2.97
C ALA A 89 4.30 -18.65 1.81
N SER A 90 4.29 -19.96 1.54
CA SER A 90 3.42 -20.57 0.54
C SER A 90 1.93 -20.42 0.89
N LEU A 91 1.58 -20.51 2.17
CA LEU A 91 0.22 -20.28 2.65
C LEU A 91 -0.21 -18.82 2.52
N GLN A 92 0.66 -17.87 2.92
CA GLN A 92 0.41 -16.44 2.78
C GLN A 92 0.19 -16.05 1.32
N ASN A 93 1.02 -16.56 0.41
CA ASN A 93 0.89 -16.31 -1.02
C ASN A 93 -0.44 -16.85 -1.55
N LEU A 94 -0.84 -18.07 -1.17
CA LEU A 94 -2.11 -18.65 -1.58
C LEU A 94 -3.31 -17.80 -1.14
N VAL A 95 -3.36 -17.40 0.13
CA VAL A 95 -4.46 -16.59 0.66
C VAL A 95 -4.44 -15.18 0.05
N GLY A 96 -3.26 -14.58 -0.09
CA GLY A 96 -3.06 -13.27 -0.73
C GLY A 96 -3.55 -13.23 -2.17
N ASP A 97 -3.21 -14.25 -2.96
CA ASP A 97 -3.62 -14.34 -4.37
C ASP A 97 -5.14 -14.52 -4.53
N TRP A 98 -5.81 -15.15 -3.56
CA TRP A 98 -7.21 -15.60 -3.68
C TRP A 98 -8.20 -14.72 -2.93
N THR A 99 -7.72 -13.68 -2.24
CA THR A 99 -8.56 -12.79 -1.44
C THR A 99 -8.34 -11.33 -1.79
N ARG A 100 -9.31 -10.48 -1.47
CA ARG A 100 -9.17 -9.03 -1.51
C ARG A 100 -9.00 -8.56 -0.07
N CYS A 101 -7.82 -8.01 0.26
CA CYS A 101 -7.39 -7.69 1.61
C CYS A 101 -7.20 -8.97 2.45
N PRO A 102 -6.09 -9.73 2.27
CA PRO A 102 -5.89 -10.99 2.98
C PRO A 102 -5.83 -10.77 4.50
N PRO A 103 -6.48 -11.64 5.30
CA PRO A 103 -6.38 -11.57 6.74
C PRO A 103 -4.96 -11.93 7.19
N PRO A 104 -4.39 -11.25 8.20
CA PRO A 104 -3.10 -11.60 8.76
C PRO A 104 -3.24 -12.88 9.58
N PHE A 105 -2.47 -13.90 9.22
CA PHE A 105 -2.40 -15.16 9.95
C PHE A 105 -0.97 -15.70 9.99
N ASN A 106 -0.67 -16.67 10.84
CA ASN A 106 0.59 -17.39 10.87
C ASN A 106 0.33 -18.88 11.05
N TYR A 107 1.20 -19.72 10.48
CA TYR A 107 1.28 -21.13 10.85
C TYR A 107 2.32 -21.37 11.95
N ILE A 108 1.91 -22.04 13.03
CA ILE A 108 2.75 -22.36 14.17
C ILE A 108 2.77 -23.88 14.36
N ALA A 109 3.96 -24.48 14.26
CA ALA A 109 4.18 -25.87 14.65
C ALA A 109 4.59 -25.92 16.13
N PHE A 110 3.98 -26.82 16.91
CA PHE A 110 4.28 -26.99 18.33
C PHE A 110 4.09 -28.44 18.77
N THR A 111 4.71 -28.82 19.89
CA THR A 111 4.59 -30.16 20.47
C THR A 111 3.80 -30.13 21.77
N HIS A 112 2.80 -31.01 21.88
CA HIS A 112 2.02 -31.24 23.09
C HIS A 112 1.90 -32.74 23.36
N GLN A 113 2.17 -33.17 24.60
CA GLN A 113 2.16 -34.59 25.00
C GLN A 113 3.01 -35.51 24.09
N GLY A 114 4.12 -34.99 23.56
CA GLY A 114 5.00 -35.74 22.66
C GLY A 114 4.49 -35.86 21.21
N VAL A 115 3.35 -35.25 20.89
CA VAL A 115 2.74 -35.24 19.56
C VAL A 115 2.97 -33.88 18.88
N SER A 116 3.39 -33.90 17.61
CA SER A 116 3.57 -32.68 16.80
C SER A 116 2.23 -32.18 16.27
N LEU A 117 1.87 -30.94 16.54
CA LEU A 117 0.60 -30.30 16.18
C LEU A 117 0.87 -29.02 15.38
N GLY A 118 -0.14 -28.56 14.65
CA GLY A 118 -0.12 -27.29 13.94
C GLY A 118 -1.26 -26.38 14.38
N ALA A 119 -1.04 -25.06 14.35
CA ALA A 119 -2.09 -24.06 14.52
C ALA A 119 -1.97 -22.97 13.47
N TYR A 120 -3.06 -22.67 12.78
CA TYR A 120 -3.19 -21.41 12.05
C TYR A 120 -3.72 -20.36 13.01
N GLU A 121 -2.89 -19.40 13.39
CA GLU A 121 -3.27 -18.27 14.22
C GLU A 121 -3.71 -17.11 13.34
N LEU A 122 -4.97 -16.71 13.44
CA LEU A 122 -5.51 -15.51 12.81
C LEU A 122 -5.63 -14.40 13.85
N LYS A 123 -5.21 -13.19 13.49
CA LYS A 123 -5.43 -11.99 14.31
C LYS A 123 -6.72 -11.32 13.85
N GLY A 124 -7.83 -11.67 14.49
CA GLY A 124 -9.15 -11.23 14.09
C GLY A 124 -9.35 -9.72 14.15
N GLY A 125 -10.27 -9.23 13.33
CA GLY A 125 -10.82 -7.87 13.42
C GLY A 125 -10.00 -6.75 12.76
N ILE A 126 -8.81 -7.01 12.22
CA ILE A 126 -7.97 -5.96 11.61
C ILE A 126 -8.40 -5.64 10.17
N HIS A 127 -8.82 -6.66 9.42
CA HIS A 127 -9.23 -6.54 8.03
C HIS A 127 -10.56 -7.27 7.83
N ILE A 128 -11.69 -6.56 7.98
CA ILE A 128 -13.04 -7.11 7.74
C ILE A 128 -13.91 -6.11 6.94
N PRO A 129 -14.85 -6.58 6.10
CA PRO A 129 -14.97 -7.96 5.63
C PRO A 129 -13.85 -8.32 4.65
N CYS A 130 -13.26 -9.50 4.82
CA CYS A 130 -12.43 -10.14 3.80
C CYS A 130 -13.32 -10.92 2.83
N VAL A 131 -13.05 -10.80 1.53
CA VAL A 131 -13.79 -11.52 0.48
C VAL A 131 -12.84 -12.26 -0.45
N ALA A 132 -13.33 -13.35 -1.04
CA ALA A 132 -12.62 -14.04 -2.10
C ALA A 132 -12.56 -13.15 -3.36
N ASN A 133 -11.43 -13.16 -4.06
CA ASN A 133 -11.28 -12.50 -5.36
C ASN A 133 -11.42 -13.47 -6.55
N LYS A 134 -11.58 -14.78 -6.27
CA LYS A 134 -11.63 -15.87 -7.23
C LYS A 134 -12.79 -16.81 -6.93
N THR A 135 -13.37 -17.40 -7.98
CA THR A 135 -14.39 -18.46 -7.89
C THR A 135 -13.78 -19.83 -8.19
N VAL A 136 -14.04 -20.82 -7.33
CA VAL A 136 -13.66 -22.23 -7.51
C VAL A 136 -14.87 -23.11 -7.22
N GLY A 137 -15.52 -23.56 -8.29
CA GLY A 137 -16.75 -24.36 -8.22
C GLY A 137 -17.84 -23.66 -7.39
N ASN A 138 -18.44 -24.41 -6.47
CA ASN A 138 -19.45 -23.93 -5.51
C ASN A 138 -18.89 -23.76 -4.08
N ILE A 139 -17.57 -23.83 -3.92
CA ILE A 139 -16.92 -23.83 -2.60
C ILE A 139 -16.54 -22.41 -2.21
N LEU A 140 -15.82 -21.74 -3.10
CA LEU A 140 -15.35 -20.37 -2.94
C LEU A 140 -15.88 -19.54 -4.11
N CYS A 141 -16.58 -18.45 -3.83
CA CYS A 141 -17.21 -17.61 -4.82
C CYS A 141 -16.67 -16.18 -4.68
N GLN A 142 -16.25 -15.60 -5.80
CA GLN A 142 -15.74 -14.23 -5.85
C GLN A 142 -16.76 -13.23 -5.27
N GLY A 143 -16.28 -12.33 -4.42
CA GLY A 143 -17.07 -11.26 -3.80
C GLY A 143 -17.99 -11.72 -2.66
N VAL A 144 -18.04 -13.02 -2.35
CA VAL A 144 -18.85 -13.56 -1.27
C VAL A 144 -18.14 -13.40 0.07
N VAL A 145 -18.88 -12.92 1.07
CA VAL A 145 -18.45 -12.87 2.47
C VAL A 145 -18.87 -14.20 3.10
N TYR A 146 -17.89 -14.92 3.63
CA TYR A 146 -18.13 -16.13 4.41
C TYR A 146 -18.07 -15.80 5.89
N VAL A 147 -18.91 -16.45 6.69
CA VAL A 147 -18.93 -16.37 8.15
C VAL A 147 -19.00 -17.77 8.74
N ARG A 148 -18.47 -17.93 9.93
CA ARG A 148 -18.56 -19.13 10.75
C ARG A 148 -19.71 -19.02 11.76
N HIS A 149 -20.54 -20.07 11.83
CA HIS A 149 -21.56 -20.31 12.86
C HIS A 149 -21.25 -21.61 13.60
N GLY A 150 -20.64 -21.50 14.78
CA GLY A 150 -20.19 -22.67 15.55
C GLY A 150 -19.17 -23.49 14.76
N SER A 151 -19.56 -24.68 14.29
CA SER A 151 -18.70 -25.61 13.54
C SER A 151 -18.85 -25.54 12.01
N ARG A 152 -19.70 -24.63 11.50
CA ARG A 152 -20.02 -24.53 10.06
C ARG A 152 -19.64 -23.18 9.47
N ASN A 153 -19.32 -23.20 8.17
CA ASN A 153 -18.99 -22.01 7.39
C ASN A 153 -20.08 -21.75 6.34
N ASP A 154 -20.77 -20.63 6.48
CA ASP A 154 -21.92 -20.22 5.66
C ASP A 154 -21.64 -18.91 4.92
N VAL A 155 -22.55 -18.55 4.00
CA VAL A 155 -22.54 -17.25 3.32
C VAL A 155 -23.21 -16.23 4.22
N ALA A 156 -22.55 -15.11 4.45
CA ALA A 156 -23.07 -14.06 5.30
C ALA A 156 -24.36 -13.46 4.73
N THR A 157 -25.34 -13.29 5.61
CA THR A 157 -26.57 -12.54 5.35
C THR A 157 -26.30 -11.04 5.22
N PRO A 158 -27.18 -10.26 4.58
CA PRO A 158 -27.04 -8.80 4.51
C PRO A 158 -26.88 -8.14 5.88
N GLU A 159 -27.59 -8.64 6.90
CA GLU A 159 -27.52 -8.16 8.28
C GLU A 159 -26.14 -8.42 8.90
N GLU A 160 -25.56 -9.60 8.66
CA GLU A 160 -24.21 -9.93 9.13
C GLU A 160 -23.14 -9.11 8.40
N ILE A 161 -23.29 -8.91 7.09
CA ILE A 161 -22.40 -8.03 6.34
C ILE A 161 -22.45 -6.62 6.92
N HIS A 162 -23.65 -6.10 7.20
CA HIS A 162 -23.81 -4.79 7.83
C HIS A 162 -23.14 -4.75 9.21
N ALA A 163 -23.37 -5.75 10.06
CA ALA A 163 -22.74 -5.85 11.38
C ALA A 163 -21.20 -5.94 11.29
N ILE A 164 -20.65 -6.67 10.31
CA ILE A 164 -19.21 -6.73 10.05
C ILE A 164 -18.66 -5.35 9.66
N VAL A 165 -19.36 -4.63 8.77
CA VAL A 165 -18.97 -3.29 8.32
C VAL A 165 -19.05 -2.27 9.45
N GLU A 166 -20.11 -2.29 10.27
CA GLU A 166 -20.24 -1.38 11.42
C GLU A 166 -19.18 -1.66 12.49
N ARG A 167 -18.87 -2.93 12.77
CA ARG A 167 -17.76 -3.29 13.68
C ARG A 167 -16.42 -2.74 13.21
N ARG A 168 -16.17 -2.73 11.90
CA ARG A 168 -14.98 -2.11 11.32
C ARG A 168 -14.93 -0.60 11.57
N LYS A 169 -16.08 0.09 11.50
CA LYS A 169 -16.17 1.55 11.73
C LYS A 169 -15.95 1.93 13.20
N LEU A 170 -16.40 1.08 14.12
CA LEU A 170 -16.27 1.28 15.58
C LEU A 170 -14.87 0.96 16.12
N TRP A 171 -13.99 0.40 15.28
CA TRP A 171 -12.61 0.08 15.67
C TRP A 171 -11.75 1.35 15.75
N ASP A 172 -11.25 1.64 16.94
CA ASP A 172 -10.28 2.69 17.21
C ASP A 172 -8.84 2.14 17.09
N PRO A 173 -8.05 2.57 16.09
CA PRO A 173 -6.68 2.12 15.90
C PRO A 173 -5.78 2.41 17.12
N SER A 174 -6.14 3.36 17.98
CA SER A 174 -5.38 3.69 19.20
C SER A 174 -5.46 2.62 20.28
N GLN A 175 -6.44 1.71 20.20
CA GLN A 175 -6.55 0.53 21.09
C GLN A 175 -5.84 -0.71 20.54
N ALA A 176 -5.27 -0.65 19.33
CA ALA A 176 -4.38 -1.68 18.82
C ALA A 176 -3.03 -1.56 19.55
N THR A 177 -2.81 -2.35 20.60
CA THR A 177 -1.51 -2.41 21.30
C THR A 177 -0.40 -3.01 20.43
N THR A 178 -0.65 -3.32 19.16
CA THR A 178 0.40 -3.56 18.17
C THR A 178 -0.13 -3.18 16.79
N PRO A 179 0.55 -2.30 16.01
CA PRO A 179 0.19 -2.05 14.62
C PRO A 179 0.17 -3.38 13.83
N PRO A 180 -0.59 -3.48 12.71
CA PRO A 180 -0.52 -4.63 11.83
C PRO A 180 0.96 -4.87 11.52
N ARG A 181 1.47 -6.00 11.97
CA ARG A 181 2.89 -6.31 11.86
C ARG A 181 3.18 -6.31 10.37
N ALA A 182 3.95 -5.32 9.91
CA ALA A 182 4.57 -5.36 8.61
C ALA A 182 5.18 -6.77 8.47
N VAL A 183 5.06 -7.38 7.30
CA VAL A 183 5.98 -8.47 6.98
C VAL A 183 7.36 -7.83 7.17
N GLU A 184 8.03 -8.13 8.28
CA GLU A 184 9.32 -7.55 8.65
C GLU A 184 10.35 -8.14 7.69
N TYR A 185 10.34 -7.66 6.45
CA TYR A 185 11.55 -7.67 5.65
C TYR A 185 12.51 -6.77 6.44
N ASN A 186 13.65 -7.33 6.85
CA ASN A 186 14.68 -6.61 7.58
C ASN A 186 15.42 -5.66 6.61
N LEU A 187 14.66 -4.76 5.96
CA LEU A 187 15.12 -3.78 5.00
C LEU A 187 15.24 -2.43 5.71
N SER A 188 16.33 -1.73 5.43
CA SER A 188 16.48 -0.33 5.79
C SER A 188 15.60 0.56 4.91
N PRO A 189 15.28 1.80 5.34
CA PRO A 189 14.53 2.75 4.53
C PRO A 189 15.13 2.99 3.14
N ALA A 190 16.47 3.02 3.03
CA ALA A 190 17.17 3.19 1.76
C ALA A 190 16.96 1.99 0.80
N GLU A 191 16.92 0.76 1.33
CA GLU A 191 16.62 -0.44 0.54
C GLU A 191 15.18 -0.42 0.02
N GLU A 192 14.22 -0.03 0.87
CA GLU A 192 12.83 0.14 0.47
C GLU A 192 12.69 1.17 -0.65
N ASP A 193 13.33 2.34 -0.51
CA ASP A 193 13.26 3.42 -1.49
C ASP A 193 13.85 2.99 -2.85
N LEU A 194 14.95 2.24 -2.86
CA LEU A 194 15.51 1.67 -4.08
C LEU A 194 14.55 0.67 -4.73
N LEU A 195 13.95 -0.24 -3.95
CA LEU A 195 12.99 -1.23 -4.46
C LEU A 195 11.75 -0.57 -5.04
N ILE A 196 11.18 0.42 -4.34
CA ILE A 196 10.01 1.17 -4.81
C ILE A 196 10.33 1.88 -6.13
N ALA A 197 11.44 2.62 -6.17
CA ALA A 197 11.79 3.42 -7.34
C ALA A 197 12.20 2.56 -8.54
N ALA A 198 12.97 1.49 -8.33
CA ALA A 198 13.37 0.60 -9.41
C ALA A 198 12.22 -0.29 -9.91
N SER A 199 11.25 -0.63 -9.06
CA SER A 199 10.06 -1.41 -9.47
C SER A 199 9.00 -0.59 -10.22
N ALA A 200 9.15 0.75 -10.25
CA ALA A 200 8.30 1.61 -11.07
C ALA A 200 8.53 1.35 -12.57
N ASP A 201 7.46 1.41 -13.36
CA ASP A 201 7.50 1.03 -14.79
C ASP A 201 8.51 1.87 -15.60
N ALA A 202 8.72 3.12 -15.22
CA ALA A 202 9.70 4.02 -15.82
C ALA A 202 11.16 3.56 -15.63
N ALA A 203 11.45 2.83 -14.55
CA ALA A 203 12.80 2.36 -14.24
C ALA A 203 13.11 0.99 -14.86
N LYS A 204 12.11 0.22 -15.30
CA LYS A 204 12.26 -1.13 -15.88
C LYS A 204 13.11 -2.07 -15.01
N GLY A 205 13.13 -1.86 -13.70
CA GLY A 205 13.96 -2.61 -12.75
C GLY A 205 15.44 -2.23 -12.74
N GLU A 206 15.87 -1.20 -13.45
CA GLU A 206 17.29 -0.84 -13.57
C GLU A 206 17.76 0.10 -12.47
N ILE A 207 18.93 -0.23 -11.93
CA ILE A 207 19.64 0.55 -10.91
C ILE A 207 21.06 0.78 -11.44
N HIS A 208 21.46 2.04 -11.57
CA HIS A 208 22.74 2.45 -12.12
C HIS A 208 23.63 3.00 -11.01
N ILE A 209 24.91 2.64 -11.02
CA ILE A 209 25.93 3.34 -10.26
C ILE A 209 26.62 4.31 -11.23
N LEU A 210 26.49 5.60 -10.95
CA LEU A 210 27.16 6.67 -11.67
C LEU A 210 28.35 7.18 -10.86
N LYS A 211 29.35 7.76 -11.51
CA LYS A 211 30.51 8.34 -10.84
C LYS A 211 31.01 9.59 -11.56
N THR A 212 31.39 10.60 -10.80
CA THR A 212 32.22 11.72 -11.28
C THR A 212 33.42 11.90 -10.35
N ASP A 213 34.40 12.69 -10.81
CA ASP A 213 35.55 13.07 -9.99
C ASP A 213 35.19 14.02 -8.85
N GLN A 214 34.07 14.76 -8.98
CA GLN A 214 33.64 15.75 -7.99
C GLN A 214 32.77 15.13 -6.89
N THR A 215 31.88 14.21 -7.25
CA THR A 215 30.83 13.72 -6.36
C THR A 215 31.05 12.27 -5.88
N GLY A 216 32.03 11.56 -6.45
CA GLY A 216 32.21 10.14 -6.16
C GLY A 216 31.13 9.27 -6.81
N PRO A 217 30.99 7.99 -6.40
CA PRO A 217 29.93 7.12 -6.88
C PRO A 217 28.59 7.40 -6.19
N TRP A 218 27.47 7.26 -6.91
CA TRP A 218 26.12 7.31 -6.34
C TRP A 218 25.15 6.42 -7.10
N VAL A 219 24.03 6.10 -6.46
CA VAL A 219 22.98 5.26 -7.04
C VAL A 219 21.95 6.12 -7.78
N ARG A 220 21.49 5.62 -8.93
CA ARG A 220 20.38 6.19 -9.70
C ARG A 220 19.38 5.11 -10.08
N THR A 221 18.09 5.36 -9.84
CA THR A 221 17.00 4.50 -10.32
C THR A 221 16.01 5.35 -11.13
N GLY A 222 15.80 4.96 -12.40
CA GLY A 222 15.00 5.78 -13.33
C GLY A 222 15.48 7.25 -13.40
N ARG A 223 14.67 8.16 -12.86
CA ARG A 223 14.93 9.62 -12.82
C ARG A 223 15.50 10.12 -11.49
N THR A 224 15.53 9.29 -10.46
CA THR A 224 15.95 9.68 -9.10
C THR A 224 17.45 9.44 -8.92
N ASN A 225 18.18 10.48 -8.52
CA ASN A 225 19.56 10.37 -8.08
C ASN A 225 19.58 10.38 -6.55
N TYR A 226 20.24 9.40 -5.95
CA TYR A 226 20.39 9.29 -4.50
C TYR A 226 21.73 9.87 -4.08
N ILE A 227 21.83 11.19 -4.14
CA ILE A 227 23.02 11.95 -3.73
C ILE A 227 22.58 13.32 -3.19
N ASP A 228 23.30 13.79 -2.18
CA ASP A 228 23.25 15.18 -1.73
C ASP A 228 24.64 15.80 -1.92
N GLU A 229 24.72 16.92 -2.64
CA GLU A 229 25.97 17.63 -2.89
C GLU A 229 26.60 18.19 -1.60
N ASN A 230 25.78 18.42 -0.57
CA ASN A 230 26.21 18.92 0.73
C ASN A 230 26.49 17.80 1.74
N ASP A 231 26.04 16.57 1.46
CA ASP A 231 26.23 15.42 2.34
C ASP A 231 26.55 14.13 1.54
N PRO A 232 27.84 13.83 1.33
CA PRO A 232 28.29 12.61 0.66
C PRO A 232 27.85 11.31 1.35
N SER A 233 27.47 11.35 2.63
CA SER A 233 27.06 10.14 3.36
C SER A 233 25.77 9.55 2.80
N ILE A 234 24.89 10.38 2.23
CA ILE A 234 23.67 9.92 1.56
C ILE A 234 24.01 8.98 0.41
N ALA A 235 24.99 9.34 -0.41
CA ALA A 235 25.39 8.50 -1.55
C ALA A 235 25.90 7.12 -1.08
N LEU A 236 26.67 7.10 0.02
CA LEU A 236 27.20 5.87 0.61
C LEU A 236 26.10 4.98 1.20
N ILE A 237 25.11 5.56 1.91
CA ILE A 237 23.97 4.81 2.46
C ILE A 237 23.22 4.05 1.36
N PHE A 238 23.00 4.70 0.21
CA PHE A 238 22.30 4.07 -0.91
C PHE A 238 23.16 3.04 -1.65
N LEU A 239 24.49 3.21 -1.69
CA LEU A 239 25.40 2.18 -2.20
C LEU A 239 25.36 0.92 -1.31
N ASP A 240 25.47 1.08 0.01
CA ASP A 240 25.37 -0.02 0.98
C ASP A 240 24.01 -0.74 0.88
N ALA A 241 22.93 0.03 0.72
CA ALA A 241 21.60 -0.51 0.51
C ALA A 241 21.51 -1.37 -0.78
N LEU A 242 22.10 -0.89 -1.88
CA LEU A 242 22.12 -1.65 -3.13
C LEU A 242 22.90 -2.97 -2.99
N GLU A 243 24.04 -2.95 -2.30
CA GLU A 243 24.82 -4.16 -2.03
C GLU A 243 24.00 -5.19 -1.24
N ARG A 244 23.31 -4.77 -0.17
CA ARG A 244 22.44 -5.65 0.61
C ARG A 244 21.27 -6.22 -0.19
N LEU A 245 20.69 -5.45 -1.10
CA LEU A 245 19.65 -5.94 -2.02
C LEU A 245 20.19 -7.01 -2.98
N VAL A 246 21.44 -6.89 -3.43
CA VAL A 246 22.11 -7.90 -4.26
C VAL A 246 22.39 -9.16 -3.44
N ASP A 247 22.96 -9.02 -2.25
CA ASP A 247 23.27 -10.13 -1.34
C ASP A 247 22.02 -10.90 -0.93
N SER A 248 20.93 -10.18 -0.70
CA SER A 248 19.62 -10.76 -0.37
C SER A 248 18.87 -11.33 -1.58
N GLY A 249 19.46 -11.25 -2.78
CA GLY A 249 18.89 -11.79 -4.02
C GLY A 249 17.70 -11.01 -4.60
N TYR A 250 17.42 -9.80 -4.12
CA TYR A 250 16.40 -8.93 -4.69
C TYR A 250 16.86 -8.23 -5.97
N ALA A 251 18.17 -8.01 -6.11
CA ALA A 251 18.81 -7.46 -7.30
C ALA A 251 19.92 -8.40 -7.83
N ARG A 252 20.45 -8.08 -9.01
CA ARG A 252 21.67 -8.70 -9.56
C ARG A 252 22.45 -7.68 -10.38
N SER A 253 23.77 -7.79 -10.39
CA SER A 253 24.61 -7.05 -11.34
C SER A 253 24.45 -7.64 -12.75
N GLU A 254 24.21 -6.78 -13.74
CA GLU A 254 24.15 -7.15 -15.17
C GLU A 254 25.47 -6.79 -15.90
N SER A 255 26.33 -5.99 -15.27
CA SER A 255 27.57 -5.53 -15.88
C SER A 255 28.79 -6.14 -15.18
N GLN A 256 29.79 -6.54 -15.96
CA GLN A 256 31.07 -7.04 -15.42
C GLN A 256 31.78 -6.00 -14.55
N ARG A 257 31.49 -4.71 -14.77
CA ARG A 257 32.07 -3.59 -14.01
C ARG A 257 31.22 -3.13 -12.83
N GLY A 258 30.07 -3.75 -12.56
CA GLY A 258 29.20 -3.40 -11.44
C GLY A 258 28.58 -2.00 -11.53
N THR A 259 28.37 -1.45 -12.73
CA THR A 259 27.75 -0.13 -12.93
C THR A 259 26.25 -0.22 -13.21
N LEU A 260 25.76 -1.38 -13.64
CA LEU A 260 24.34 -1.65 -13.91
C LEU A 260 23.87 -2.87 -13.14
N PHE A 261 22.76 -2.70 -12.44
CA PHE A 261 22.04 -3.73 -11.71
C PHE A 261 20.59 -3.78 -12.17
N ARG A 262 19.97 -4.95 -11.99
CA ARG A 262 18.57 -5.16 -12.31
C ARG A 262 17.86 -5.91 -11.19
N LEU A 263 16.63 -5.48 -10.87
CA LEU A 263 15.77 -6.19 -9.93
C LEU A 263 15.44 -7.60 -10.48
N ARG A 264 15.43 -8.57 -9.56
CA ARG A 264 14.88 -9.91 -9.82
C ARG A 264 13.36 -9.89 -9.66
N GLY A 265 12.69 -10.96 -10.10
CA GLY A 265 11.23 -11.09 -9.95
C GLY A 265 10.73 -10.87 -8.52
N VAL A 266 11.46 -11.43 -7.54
CA VAL A 266 11.19 -11.22 -6.10
C VAL A 266 11.35 -9.76 -5.68
N GLY A 267 12.37 -9.04 -6.19
CA GLY A 267 12.58 -7.62 -5.92
C GLY A 267 11.47 -6.74 -6.52
N PHE A 268 10.98 -7.08 -7.71
CA PHE A 268 9.83 -6.40 -8.32
C PHE A 268 8.54 -6.58 -7.51
N GLN A 269 8.26 -7.81 -7.08
CA GLN A 269 7.07 -8.11 -6.26
C GLN A 269 7.13 -7.35 -4.94
N LEU A 270 8.28 -7.41 -4.27
CA LEU A 270 8.50 -6.74 -2.99
C LEU A 270 8.40 -5.22 -3.11
N GLY A 271 9.04 -4.61 -4.11
CA GLY A 271 8.95 -3.16 -4.34
C GLY A 271 7.51 -2.69 -4.59
N ARG A 272 6.71 -3.46 -5.34
CA ARG A 272 5.29 -3.17 -5.55
C ARG A 272 4.46 -3.32 -4.27
N GLN A 273 4.75 -4.34 -3.47
CA GLN A 273 4.06 -4.59 -2.20
C GLN A 273 4.35 -3.47 -1.19
N ILE A 274 5.61 -3.07 -1.02
CA ILE A 274 6.00 -1.97 -0.13
C ILE A 274 5.35 -0.66 -0.61
N ARG A 275 5.36 -0.40 -1.93
CA ARG A 275 4.70 0.78 -2.51
C ARG A 275 3.20 0.80 -2.20
N GLU A 276 2.53 -0.33 -2.34
CA GLU A 276 1.10 -0.45 -2.03
C GLU A 276 0.83 -0.32 -0.54
N GLN A 277 1.66 -0.90 0.31
CA GLN A 277 1.58 -0.75 1.77
C GLN A 277 1.75 0.72 2.18
N ARG A 278 2.76 1.42 1.64
CA ARG A 278 2.94 2.86 1.87
C ARG A 278 1.76 3.67 1.33
N ARG A 279 1.18 3.30 0.18
CA ARG A 279 -0.05 3.93 -0.34
C ARG A 279 -1.20 3.78 0.66
N VAL A 280 -1.46 2.55 1.13
CA VAL A 280 -2.54 2.27 2.09
C VAL A 280 -2.29 2.97 3.43
N LEU A 281 -1.05 2.96 3.93
CA LEU A 281 -0.68 3.67 5.17
C LEU A 281 -0.82 5.19 5.01
N ARG A 282 -0.48 5.74 3.84
CA ARG A 282 -0.67 7.15 3.51
C ARG A 282 -2.16 7.49 3.41
N GLU A 283 -2.96 6.66 2.75
CA GLU A 283 -4.42 6.81 2.66
C GLU A 283 -5.10 6.64 4.04
N ALA A 284 -4.57 5.78 4.90
CA ALA A 284 -5.03 5.64 6.28
C ALA A 284 -4.64 6.87 7.10
N ALA A 285 -3.39 7.35 7.01
CA ALA A 285 -2.94 8.57 7.68
C ALA A 285 -3.69 9.83 7.18
N GLU A 286 -4.06 9.86 5.89
CA GLU A 286 -4.84 10.91 5.23
C GLU A 286 -6.23 11.11 5.83
N VAL A 287 -6.78 10.10 6.51
CA VAL A 287 -8.07 10.15 7.23
C VAL A 287 -7.92 10.64 8.68
N TRP A 288 -6.74 10.49 9.29
CA TRP A 288 -6.58 10.69 10.75
C TRP A 288 -5.66 11.86 11.15
N ASP A 289 -4.81 12.37 10.26
CA ASP A 289 -3.79 13.38 10.60
C ASP A 289 -4.10 14.79 10.04
N ARG A 290 -5.14 14.95 9.22
CA ARG A 290 -5.54 16.26 8.70
C ARG A 290 -6.49 16.95 9.67
N THR A 291 -6.00 18.00 10.30
CA THR A 291 -6.83 18.95 11.03
C THR A 291 -7.64 19.81 10.05
N PRO A 292 -8.74 20.45 10.51
CA PRO A 292 -9.47 21.42 9.69
C PRO A 292 -8.59 22.57 9.15
N LYS A 293 -7.46 22.86 9.81
CA LYS A 293 -6.49 23.87 9.37
C LYS A 293 -5.69 23.40 8.16
N ASP A 294 -5.24 22.15 8.17
CA ASP A 294 -4.51 21.56 7.04
C ASP A 294 -5.41 21.49 5.80
N GLU A 295 -6.67 21.11 6.00
CA GLU A 295 -7.67 21.12 4.93
C GLU A 295 -7.93 22.54 4.40
N ALA A 296 -8.00 23.55 5.27
CA ALA A 296 -8.16 24.95 4.85
C ALA A 296 -6.96 25.45 4.01
N VAL A 297 -5.72 25.12 4.40
CA VAL A 297 -4.50 25.45 3.64
C VAL A 297 -4.53 24.78 2.27
N LEU A 298 -4.78 23.47 2.23
CA LEU A 298 -4.81 22.71 0.98
C LEU A 298 -5.91 23.22 0.04
N ASN A 299 -7.12 23.41 0.56
CA ASN A 299 -8.26 23.89 -0.21
C ASN A 299 -8.01 25.29 -0.77
N TYR A 300 -7.41 26.19 0.03
CA TYR A 300 -7.07 27.53 -0.44
C TYR A 300 -6.06 27.49 -1.59
N ILE A 301 -4.98 26.72 -1.45
CA ILE A 301 -3.96 26.59 -2.50
C ILE A 301 -4.58 26.00 -3.77
N VAL A 302 -5.32 24.89 -3.66
CA VAL A 302 -5.94 24.21 -4.80
C VAL A 302 -6.95 25.11 -5.50
N GLN A 303 -7.86 25.75 -4.76
CA GLN A 303 -8.89 26.62 -5.33
C GLN A 303 -8.27 27.82 -6.07
N ASN A 304 -7.18 28.41 -5.55
CA ASN A 304 -6.55 29.58 -6.17
C ASN A 304 -5.51 29.21 -7.25
N SER A 305 -5.04 27.97 -7.31
CA SER A 305 -4.19 27.44 -8.39
C SER A 305 -4.98 26.82 -9.54
N ALA A 306 -6.26 26.50 -9.34
CA ALA A 306 -7.09 25.81 -10.32
C ALA A 306 -7.28 26.62 -11.62
N ASP A 307 -7.48 27.94 -11.50
CA ASP A 307 -7.74 28.83 -12.64
C ASP A 307 -6.63 29.83 -12.92
N SER A 308 -5.57 29.85 -12.11
CA SER A 308 -4.49 30.81 -12.25
C SER A 308 -3.18 30.15 -12.67
N LEU A 309 -2.34 30.90 -13.38
CA LEU A 309 -0.96 30.49 -13.66
C LEU A 309 -0.05 30.60 -12.43
N LYS A 310 -0.60 31.00 -11.27
CA LYS A 310 0.17 31.22 -10.05
C LYS A 310 0.56 29.86 -9.47
N ARG A 311 1.87 29.62 -9.39
CA ARG A 311 2.42 28.33 -9.02
C ARG A 311 2.32 28.07 -7.53
N GLY A 312 2.71 29.04 -6.71
CA GLY A 312 2.67 28.88 -5.26
C GLY A 312 2.21 30.11 -4.49
N PHE A 313 2.09 29.92 -3.19
CA PHE A 313 1.62 30.90 -2.22
C PHE A 313 2.66 31.07 -1.14
N SER A 314 3.06 32.31 -0.87
CA SER A 314 3.92 32.61 0.27
C SER A 314 3.17 32.46 1.58
N GLY A 315 3.93 32.24 2.66
CA GLY A 315 3.37 32.16 4.00
C GLY A 315 2.50 33.38 4.36
N ASP A 316 2.93 34.61 4.03
CA ASP A 316 2.15 35.83 4.31
C ASP A 316 0.78 35.86 3.62
N VAL A 317 0.71 35.36 2.38
CA VAL A 317 -0.56 35.27 1.66
C VAL A 317 -1.50 34.27 2.36
N LEU A 318 -0.97 33.12 2.78
CA LEU A 318 -1.74 32.10 3.49
C LEU A 318 -2.21 32.58 4.88
N THR A 319 -1.30 33.15 5.68
CA THR A 319 -1.59 33.76 6.99
C THR A 319 -2.71 34.79 6.89
N THR A 320 -2.60 35.71 5.91
CA THR A 320 -3.60 36.77 5.70
C THR A 320 -4.95 36.20 5.26
N ALA A 321 -4.95 35.28 4.31
CA ALA A 321 -6.18 34.73 3.74
C ALA A 321 -6.93 33.82 4.72
N LEU A 322 -6.20 33.01 5.49
CA LEU A 322 -6.77 32.00 6.38
C LEU A 322 -6.91 32.46 7.83
N ARG A 323 -6.35 33.64 8.16
CA ARG A 323 -6.30 34.19 9.52
C ARG A 323 -5.67 33.21 10.53
N MET A 324 -4.66 32.50 10.09
CA MET A 324 -3.85 31.57 10.89
C MET A 324 -2.55 32.25 11.33
N SER A 325 -1.93 31.78 12.41
CA SER A 325 -0.57 32.22 12.77
C SER A 325 0.47 31.64 11.80
N TYR A 326 1.67 32.23 11.76
CA TYR A 326 2.72 31.70 10.90
C TYR A 326 3.20 30.30 11.34
N GLU A 327 3.13 29.99 12.65
CA GLU A 327 3.41 28.65 13.16
C GLU A 327 2.39 27.64 12.66
N GLU A 328 1.09 27.98 12.74
CA GLU A 328 0.02 27.11 12.24
C GLU A 328 0.16 26.88 10.73
N ILE A 329 0.55 27.90 9.96
CA ILE A 329 0.82 27.75 8.52
C ILE A 329 2.03 26.85 8.27
N ASN A 330 3.14 27.04 8.99
CA ASN A 330 4.33 26.20 8.84
C ASN A 330 3.99 24.73 9.16
N ASP A 331 3.31 24.48 10.28
CA ASP A 331 2.95 23.12 10.70
C ASP A 331 2.02 22.44 9.68
N SER A 332 0.99 23.16 9.19
CA SER A 332 0.10 22.64 8.14
C SER A 332 0.83 22.35 6.83
N VAL A 333 1.73 23.23 6.39
CA VAL A 333 2.52 23.00 5.17
C VAL A 333 3.47 21.82 5.33
N ASP A 334 4.14 21.69 6.48
CA ASP A 334 5.03 20.57 6.79
C ASP A 334 4.26 19.23 6.78
N ILE A 335 3.08 19.19 7.40
CA ILE A 335 2.19 18.01 7.39
C ILE A 335 1.75 17.68 5.96
N LEU A 336 1.24 18.65 5.20
CA LEU A 336 0.76 18.43 3.85
C LEU A 336 1.88 18.07 2.86
N LYS A 337 3.10 18.59 3.06
CA LYS A 337 4.31 18.22 2.31
C LYS A 337 4.72 16.78 2.63
N ARG A 338 4.73 16.39 3.90
CA ARG A 338 4.98 15.01 4.33
C ARG A 338 3.94 14.03 3.76
N LEU A 339 2.67 14.44 3.73
CA LEU A 339 1.60 13.70 3.07
C LEU A 339 1.65 13.83 1.55
N GLY A 340 2.57 14.62 0.98
CA GLY A 340 2.81 14.89 -0.44
C GLY A 340 1.65 15.51 -1.21
N TYR A 341 0.75 16.24 -0.52
CA TYR A 341 -0.27 17.08 -1.14
C TYR A 341 0.26 18.45 -1.56
N LEU A 342 1.28 18.92 -0.85
CA LEU A 342 1.99 20.14 -1.20
C LEU A 342 3.45 19.81 -1.50
N ASP A 343 4.07 20.70 -2.25
CA ASP A 343 5.52 20.81 -2.38
C ASP A 343 5.91 22.27 -2.10
N THR A 344 7.18 22.51 -1.78
CA THR A 344 7.66 23.85 -1.40
C THR A 344 8.94 24.21 -2.12
N ASP A 345 9.04 25.49 -2.50
CA ASP A 345 10.31 26.09 -2.89
C ASP A 345 10.93 26.74 -1.66
N ASP A 346 12.02 26.18 -1.17
CA ASP A 346 12.73 26.71 0.00
C ASP A 346 13.66 27.85 -0.45
N ARG A 347 13.49 29.03 0.16
CA ARG A 347 14.29 30.23 -0.14
C ARG A 347 14.87 30.81 1.14
N ILE A 348 16.09 31.34 1.07
CA ILE A 348 16.70 32.04 2.20
C ILE A 348 15.96 33.36 2.44
N GLY A 349 15.77 33.74 3.71
CA GLY A 349 15.16 35.02 4.08
C GLY A 349 13.62 35.00 4.15
N THR A 350 13.01 33.83 4.29
CA THR A 350 11.55 33.65 4.38
C THR A 350 11.02 33.75 5.82
N THR A 351 11.87 34.06 6.80
CA THR A 351 11.46 34.23 8.21
C THR A 351 10.22 35.13 8.32
N PRO A 352 9.15 34.70 9.01
CA PRO A 352 9.11 33.57 9.95
C PRO A 352 8.71 32.20 9.36
N TYR A 353 8.57 32.09 8.04
CA TYR A 353 8.16 30.85 7.36
C TYR A 353 9.34 29.97 6.98
N ARG A 354 9.10 28.66 7.02
CA ARG A 354 10.10 27.63 6.65
C ARG A 354 10.18 27.36 5.15
N PHE A 355 9.32 28.00 4.36
CA PHE A 355 9.22 27.85 2.91
C PHE A 355 9.08 29.22 2.24
N GLY A 356 9.49 29.32 0.98
CA GLY A 356 9.27 30.51 0.15
C GLY A 356 7.88 30.54 -0.46
N GLU A 357 7.53 29.48 -1.19
CA GLU A 357 6.22 29.29 -1.80
C GLU A 357 5.77 27.84 -1.63
N ALA A 358 4.50 27.64 -1.27
CA ALA A 358 3.86 26.32 -1.22
C ALA A 358 2.92 26.15 -2.41
N TYR A 359 2.93 24.98 -3.03
CA TYR A 359 2.10 24.66 -4.19
C TYR A 359 1.54 23.25 -4.12
N ALA A 360 0.32 23.06 -4.63
CA ALA A 360 -0.32 21.76 -4.59
C ALA A 360 0.32 20.81 -5.61
N THR A 361 0.51 19.55 -5.21
CA THR A 361 0.88 18.45 -6.11
C THR A 361 -0.37 17.91 -6.80
N VAL A 362 -0.20 16.95 -7.72
CA VAL A 362 -1.33 16.21 -8.31
C VAL A 362 -2.15 15.51 -7.23
N ASP A 363 -1.49 14.93 -6.22
CA ASP A 363 -2.16 14.33 -5.07
C ASP A 363 -3.01 15.37 -4.33
N GLY A 364 -2.47 16.57 -4.10
CA GLY A 364 -3.20 17.65 -3.45
C GLY A 364 -4.46 18.06 -4.20
N PHE A 365 -4.37 18.20 -5.52
CA PHE A 365 -5.53 18.50 -6.37
C PHE A 365 -6.61 17.42 -6.31
N LEU A 366 -6.24 16.14 -6.27
CA LEU A 366 -7.20 15.05 -6.15
C LEU A 366 -7.85 15.00 -4.77
N ALA A 367 -7.06 15.20 -3.71
CA ALA A 367 -7.52 15.22 -2.34
C ALA A 367 -8.52 16.37 -2.09
N ALA A 368 -8.27 17.54 -2.69
CA ALA A 368 -9.14 18.71 -2.60
C ALA A 368 -10.06 18.87 -3.84
N ARG A 369 -10.35 17.80 -4.57
CA ARG A 369 -11.21 17.88 -5.78
C ARG A 369 -12.61 18.46 -5.52
N HIS A 370 -13.08 18.38 -4.28
CA HIS A 370 -14.39 18.90 -3.88
C HIS A 370 -14.46 20.43 -3.88
N VAL A 371 -13.32 21.13 -3.80
CA VAL A 371 -13.28 22.60 -3.94
C VAL A 371 -13.01 23.06 -5.36
N LEU A 372 -12.75 22.14 -6.29
CA LEU A 372 -12.63 22.48 -7.70
C LEU A 372 -14.02 22.81 -8.25
N GLY A 373 -14.14 23.96 -8.91
CA GLY A 373 -15.35 24.35 -9.65
C GLY A 373 -15.56 23.54 -10.93
N TYR A 374 -14.84 22.43 -11.13
CA TYR A 374 -14.89 21.59 -12.33
C TYR A 374 -14.52 20.13 -12.00
N ASP A 375 -14.89 19.21 -12.89
CA ASP A 375 -14.53 17.79 -12.80
C ASP A 375 -13.16 17.52 -13.45
N LEU A 376 -12.13 17.33 -12.61
CA LEU A 376 -10.79 16.99 -13.08
C LEU A 376 -10.76 15.69 -13.88
N SER A 377 -11.61 14.71 -13.59
CA SER A 377 -11.66 13.44 -14.33
C SER A 377 -12.16 13.66 -15.75
N GLN A 378 -13.12 14.57 -15.93
CA GLN A 378 -13.61 14.97 -17.25
C GLN A 378 -12.51 15.69 -18.04
N ASP A 379 -11.78 16.61 -17.41
CA ASP A 379 -10.66 17.32 -18.04
C ASP A 379 -9.56 16.36 -18.49
N VAL A 380 -9.19 15.41 -17.65
CA VAL A 380 -8.21 14.36 -17.97
C VAL A 380 -8.63 13.58 -19.22
N ARG A 381 -9.91 13.21 -19.34
CA ARG A 381 -10.43 12.49 -20.53
C ARG A 381 -10.36 13.36 -21.78
N VAL A 382 -10.78 14.62 -21.69
CA VAL A 382 -10.80 15.56 -22.83
C VAL A 382 -9.38 15.86 -23.30
N VAL A 383 -8.45 16.10 -22.38
CA VAL A 383 -7.03 16.34 -22.69
C VAL A 383 -6.37 15.08 -23.24
N ALA A 384 -6.63 13.90 -22.68
CA ALA A 384 -6.12 12.63 -23.20
C ALA A 384 -6.55 12.40 -24.66
N ALA A 385 -7.84 12.65 -24.97
CA ALA A 385 -8.35 12.54 -26.33
C ALA A 385 -7.69 13.55 -27.29
N ALA A 386 -7.49 14.79 -26.84
CA ALA A 386 -6.81 15.82 -27.63
C ALA A 386 -5.34 15.46 -27.93
N ILE A 387 -4.60 14.95 -26.94
CA ILE A 387 -3.21 14.48 -27.13
C ILE A 387 -3.17 13.35 -28.16
N VAL A 388 -4.09 12.37 -28.08
CA VAL A 388 -4.17 11.28 -29.07
C VAL A 388 -4.50 11.80 -30.48
N SER A 389 -5.40 12.78 -30.58
CA SER A 389 -5.80 13.34 -31.88
C SER A 389 -4.70 14.17 -32.54
N LEU A 390 -3.91 14.90 -31.76
CA LEU A 390 -2.83 15.75 -32.28
C LEU A 390 -1.51 14.99 -32.47
N ASP A 391 -1.39 13.80 -31.88
CA ASP A 391 -0.19 12.96 -31.77
C ASP A 391 0.99 13.61 -31.01
N ASN A 392 1.28 14.89 -31.26
CA ASN A 392 2.25 15.72 -30.57
C ASN A 392 1.68 17.12 -30.36
N ALA A 393 1.57 17.55 -29.09
CA ALA A 393 0.95 18.83 -28.76
C ALA A 393 1.67 19.55 -27.61
N GLY A 394 1.69 20.87 -27.69
CA GLY A 394 2.07 21.74 -26.57
C GLY A 394 0.86 22.30 -25.84
N GLY A 395 1.10 22.93 -24.69
CA GLY A 395 0.04 23.56 -23.87
C GLY A 395 -0.97 24.42 -24.66
N PRO A 396 -0.54 25.40 -25.48
CA PRO A 396 -1.46 26.24 -26.25
C PRO A 396 -2.34 25.48 -27.25
N ALA A 397 -1.78 24.49 -27.96
CA ALA A 397 -2.53 23.68 -28.93
C ALA A 397 -3.60 22.81 -28.24
N LEU A 398 -3.28 22.26 -27.07
CA LEU A 398 -4.23 21.54 -26.24
C LEU A 398 -5.30 22.48 -25.68
N GLN A 399 -4.94 23.68 -25.27
CA GLN A 399 -5.87 24.70 -24.80
C GLN A 399 -6.92 25.05 -25.88
N GLU A 400 -6.46 25.32 -27.10
CA GLU A 400 -7.33 25.62 -28.25
C GLU A 400 -8.26 24.44 -28.57
N THR A 401 -7.72 23.23 -28.58
CA THR A 401 -8.48 22.00 -28.93
C THR A 401 -9.52 21.64 -27.87
N THR A 402 -9.17 21.76 -26.59
CA THR A 402 -10.03 21.34 -25.47
C THR A 402 -10.96 22.44 -24.96
N ARG A 403 -10.67 23.71 -25.30
CA ARG A 403 -11.31 24.92 -24.76
C ARG A 403 -11.20 25.04 -23.22
N LEU A 404 -10.28 24.30 -22.60
CA LEU A 404 -9.97 24.42 -21.18
C LEU A 404 -9.03 25.61 -20.94
N THR A 405 -8.92 26.08 -19.70
CA THR A 405 -7.87 27.04 -19.33
C THR A 405 -6.51 26.35 -19.35
N LEU A 406 -5.44 27.10 -19.57
CA LEU A 406 -4.09 26.52 -19.60
C LEU A 406 -3.72 25.82 -18.28
N ALA A 407 -4.20 26.33 -17.14
CA ALA A 407 -4.02 25.70 -15.83
C ALA A 407 -4.72 24.32 -15.74
N ARG A 408 -5.97 24.23 -16.22
CA ARG A 408 -6.72 22.95 -16.27
C ARG A 408 -6.06 21.93 -17.18
N VAL A 409 -5.58 22.36 -18.36
CA VAL A 409 -4.78 21.50 -19.25
C VAL A 409 -3.51 21.02 -18.55
N TYR A 410 -2.78 21.93 -17.89
CA TYR A 410 -1.55 21.60 -17.17
C TYR A 410 -1.77 20.53 -16.10
N TRP A 411 -2.81 20.67 -15.26
CA TRP A 411 -3.12 19.70 -14.21
C TRP A 411 -3.58 18.35 -14.76
N ALA A 412 -4.37 18.34 -15.84
CA ALA A 412 -4.73 17.12 -16.53
C ALA A 412 -3.50 16.39 -17.11
N VAL A 413 -2.55 17.12 -17.69
CA VAL A 413 -1.28 16.56 -18.18
C VAL A 413 -0.43 16.03 -17.03
N LYS A 414 -0.33 16.76 -15.91
CA LYS A 414 0.39 16.29 -14.72
C LYS A 414 -0.23 15.00 -14.14
N TYR A 415 -1.55 14.89 -14.15
CA TYR A 415 -2.25 13.66 -13.77
C TYR A 415 -1.91 12.50 -14.72
N LEU A 416 -2.00 12.71 -16.04
CA LEU A 416 -1.66 11.67 -17.02
C LEU A 416 -0.17 11.24 -16.93
N GLU A 417 0.75 12.18 -16.65
CA GLU A 417 2.17 11.89 -16.39
C GLU A 417 2.34 10.99 -15.16
N ARG A 418 1.68 11.35 -14.05
CA ARG A 418 1.71 10.57 -12.81
C ARG A 418 1.22 9.13 -13.02
N GLU A 419 0.14 8.95 -13.77
CA GLU A 419 -0.41 7.62 -14.09
C GLU A 419 0.45 6.84 -15.10
N GLY A 420 1.59 7.40 -15.55
CA GLY A 420 2.47 6.75 -16.53
C GLY A 420 1.84 6.63 -17.92
N LEU A 421 0.79 7.40 -18.20
CA LEU A 421 0.10 7.38 -19.48
C LEU A 421 0.83 8.22 -20.53
N ILE A 422 1.63 9.20 -20.12
CA ILE A 422 2.40 10.08 -21.00
C ILE A 422 3.78 10.40 -20.44
N GLU A 423 4.67 10.84 -21.31
CA GLU A 423 5.99 11.38 -20.95
C GLU A 423 6.13 12.80 -21.51
N PRO A 424 5.65 13.83 -20.79
CA PRO A 424 5.79 15.22 -21.24
C PRO A 424 7.24 15.70 -21.10
N HIS A 425 7.64 16.56 -22.04
CA HIS A 425 8.85 17.36 -21.94
C HIS A 425 8.51 18.73 -21.35
N TRP A 426 8.91 18.95 -20.09
CA TRP A 426 8.67 20.21 -19.38
C TRP A 426 9.74 21.26 -19.75
N GLY A 427 9.29 22.46 -20.09
CA GLY A 427 10.11 23.65 -20.24
C GLY A 427 10.04 24.55 -19.01
N ILE A 428 10.54 25.78 -19.15
CA ILE A 428 10.44 26.80 -18.10
C ILE A 428 8.97 27.21 -17.94
N GLY A 429 8.51 27.38 -16.70
CA GLY A 429 7.11 27.71 -16.46
C GLY A 429 6.20 26.54 -16.87
N MET A 430 4.96 26.84 -17.25
CA MET A 430 3.98 25.82 -17.67
C MET A 430 4.16 25.39 -19.13
N ALA A 431 5.29 25.72 -19.76
CA ALA A 431 5.59 25.24 -21.09
C ALA A 431 5.82 23.73 -21.04
N PHE A 432 5.13 22.99 -21.88
CA PHE A 432 5.40 21.57 -22.09
C PHE A 432 5.04 21.17 -23.51
N SER A 433 5.61 20.05 -23.94
CA SER A 433 5.17 19.30 -25.12
C SER A 433 4.96 17.84 -24.73
N VAL A 434 3.98 17.19 -25.34
CA VAL A 434 3.63 15.80 -25.04
C VAL A 434 3.29 15.06 -26.32
N ARG A 435 3.76 13.82 -26.42
CA ARG A 435 3.41 12.88 -27.50
C ARG A 435 2.51 11.78 -26.98
N ALA A 436 1.56 11.33 -27.81
CA ALA A 436 0.70 10.20 -27.51
C ALA A 436 1.49 8.87 -27.44
N THR A 437 1.44 8.21 -26.28
CA THR A 437 2.02 6.87 -26.06
C THR A 437 1.04 5.78 -26.51
N ALA A 438 1.47 4.51 -26.49
CA ALA A 438 0.56 3.39 -26.76
C ALA A 438 -0.46 3.22 -25.63
N GLU A 439 -0.03 3.46 -24.40
CA GLU A 439 -0.78 3.39 -23.15
C GLU A 439 -1.92 4.41 -23.15
N LEU A 440 -1.64 5.66 -23.52
CA LEU A 440 -2.66 6.70 -23.63
C LEU A 440 -3.73 6.34 -24.68
N ARG A 441 -3.31 5.83 -25.85
CA ARG A 441 -4.26 5.40 -26.90
C ARG A 441 -5.18 4.29 -26.41
N ARG A 442 -4.66 3.33 -25.64
CA ARG A 442 -5.47 2.27 -25.00
C ARG A 442 -6.41 2.83 -23.94
N TYR A 443 -5.95 3.78 -23.14
CA TYR A 443 -6.77 4.47 -22.14
C TYR A 443 -7.97 5.17 -22.80
N VAL A 444 -7.74 5.99 -23.82
CA VAL A 444 -8.80 6.71 -24.54
C VAL A 444 -9.80 5.75 -25.20
N SER A 445 -9.32 4.65 -25.81
CA SER A 445 -10.19 3.63 -26.41
C SER A 445 -11.10 2.93 -25.39
N LYS A 446 -10.65 2.78 -24.13
CA LYS A 446 -11.49 2.23 -23.05
C LYS A 446 -12.53 3.23 -22.56
N CYS A 447 -12.22 4.52 -22.51
CA CYS A 447 -13.15 5.55 -22.05
C CYS A 447 -14.28 5.88 -23.04
N GLN A 448 -14.14 5.49 -24.31
CA GLN A 448 -15.17 5.66 -25.35
C GLN A 448 -16.20 4.52 -25.40
N LYS A 449 -15.91 3.40 -24.72
CA LYS A 449 -16.84 2.29 -24.52
C LYS A 449 -17.61 2.51 -23.24
#